data_AF-A0A2W4WXM0-F1
#
_entry.id   AF-A0A2W4WXM0-F1
#
_cell.length_a   1.000
_cell.length_b   1.000
_cell.length_c   1.000
_cell.angle_alpha   90.00
_cell.angle_beta   90.00
_cell.angle_gamma   90.00
#
_symmetry.space_group_name_H-M   'P 1'
#
loop_
_entity.id
_entity.type
_entity.pdbx_description
1 polymer ?
#
loop_
_entity_poly.entity_id
_entity_poly.type
_entity_poly.pdbx_seq_one_letter_code
_entity_poly.pdbx_strand_id
1 'polypeptide(L)'
;MSDTEANRAVITNAFTAIAAGNGRPFVDMMSADIAWRIIGATAWSKTYKGKGEVLALLKALGDQFVDGKNNIQAHRILADGDCVVVEARGDNMTVTGKSYANEYCWVFRFERGQVVQ
;
A
#
# COMPACT_ATOMS: atom_id res chain seq x y z
N MET A 1 -9.83 -22.77 0.67
CA MET A 1 -9.59 -21.49 -0.04
C MET A 1 -8.25 -21.64 -0.72
N SER A 2 -8.11 -21.33 -2.01
CA SER A 2 -6.78 -21.34 -2.64
C SER A 2 -5.91 -20.24 -2.02
N ASP A 3 -4.59 -20.40 -2.07
CA ASP A 3 -3.65 -19.36 -1.61
C ASP A 3 -3.92 -18.03 -2.31
N THR A 4 -4.31 -18.06 -3.59
CA THR A 4 -4.71 -16.88 -4.37
C THR A 4 -5.89 -16.12 -3.76
N GLU A 5 -6.97 -16.82 -3.39
CA GLU A 5 -8.15 -16.16 -2.81
C GLU A 5 -7.92 -15.73 -1.36
N ALA A 6 -7.06 -16.46 -0.61
CA ALA A 6 -6.60 -16.01 0.69
C ALA A 6 -5.79 -14.71 0.59
N ASN A 7 -4.87 -14.61 -0.37
CA ASN A 7 -4.07 -13.41 -0.62
C ASN A 7 -4.96 -12.23 -1.06
N ARG A 8 -5.94 -12.48 -1.95
CA ARG A 8 -6.95 -11.49 -2.34
C ARG A 8 -7.71 -10.96 -1.12
N ALA A 9 -8.13 -11.84 -0.21
CA ALA A 9 -8.86 -11.45 0.99
C ALA A 9 -8.02 -10.57 1.93
N VAL A 10 -6.73 -10.90 2.11
CA VAL A 10 -5.79 -10.08 2.90
C VAL A 10 -5.69 -8.66 2.35
N ILE A 11 -5.45 -8.52 1.04
CA ILE A 11 -5.37 -7.21 0.37
C ILE A 11 -6.71 -6.46 0.46
N THR A 12 -7.82 -7.14 0.20
CA THR A 12 -9.17 -6.54 0.26
C THR A 12 -9.46 -5.97 1.65
N ASN A 13 -9.16 -6.72 2.71
CA ASN A 13 -9.29 -6.26 4.08
C ASN A 13 -8.40 -5.05 4.37
N ALA A 14 -7.14 -5.08 3.91
CA ALA A 14 -6.19 -3.99 4.13
C ALA A 14 -6.66 -2.65 3.51
N PHE A 15 -7.10 -2.67 2.25
CA PHE A 15 -7.62 -1.47 1.58
C PHE A 15 -8.97 -1.01 2.13
N THR A 16 -9.85 -1.94 2.53
CA THR A 16 -11.11 -1.60 3.20
C THR A 16 -10.85 -0.88 4.52
N ALA A 17 -9.88 -1.37 5.30
CA ALA A 17 -9.48 -0.73 6.55
C ALA A 17 -8.84 0.65 6.31
N ILE A 18 -7.98 0.81 5.31
CA ILE A 18 -7.41 2.12 4.94
C ILE A 18 -8.51 3.12 4.61
N ALA A 19 -9.49 2.73 3.79
CA ALA A 19 -10.62 3.59 3.43
C ALA A 19 -11.46 4.01 4.65
N ALA A 20 -11.51 3.16 5.68
CA ALA A 20 -12.13 3.45 6.98
C ALA A 20 -11.20 4.23 7.95
N GLY A 21 -10.00 4.62 7.51
CA GLY A 21 -9.02 5.35 8.32
C GLY A 21 -8.16 4.49 9.25
N ASN A 22 -8.18 3.16 9.09
CA ASN A 22 -7.39 2.22 9.85
C ASN A 22 -6.27 1.60 9.00
N GLY A 23 -5.06 2.14 9.11
CA GLY A 23 -3.89 1.62 8.40
C GLY A 23 -3.27 0.35 8.99
N ARG A 24 -3.74 -0.13 10.15
CA ARG A 24 -3.09 -1.23 10.88
C ARG A 24 -3.07 -2.54 10.08
N PRO A 25 -4.17 -3.00 9.44
CA PRO A 25 -4.15 -4.24 8.66
C PRO A 25 -3.18 -4.20 7.48
N PHE A 26 -2.99 -3.03 6.88
CA PHE A 26 -2.03 -2.83 5.79
C PHE A 26 -0.58 -3.01 6.24
N VAL A 27 -0.26 -2.59 7.46
CA VAL A 27 1.06 -2.83 8.05
C VAL A 27 1.22 -4.29 8.47
N ASP A 28 0.18 -4.89 9.06
CA ASP A 28 0.26 -6.24 9.62
C ASP A 28 0.43 -7.32 8.53
N MET A 29 -0.09 -7.10 7.32
CA MET A 29 0.11 -8.04 6.20
C MET A 29 1.56 -8.10 5.67
N MET A 30 2.40 -7.10 5.97
CA MET A 30 3.77 -7.05 5.48
C MET A 30 4.69 -7.96 6.30
N SER A 31 5.52 -8.75 5.60
CA SER A 31 6.63 -9.50 6.20
C SER A 31 7.68 -8.57 6.81
N ALA A 32 8.54 -9.13 7.68
CA ALA A 32 9.65 -8.38 8.26
C ALA A 32 10.67 -7.91 7.20
N ASP A 33 10.85 -8.71 6.15
CA ASP A 33 11.86 -8.53 5.10
C ASP A 33 11.28 -7.92 3.80
N ILE A 34 10.11 -7.28 3.89
CA ILE A 34 9.41 -6.62 2.77
C ILE A 34 10.34 -5.71 1.95
N ALA A 35 10.22 -5.75 0.62
CA ALA A 35 10.87 -4.82 -0.29
C ALA A 35 9.85 -3.93 -1.01
N TRP A 36 9.65 -2.70 -0.55
CA TRP A 36 8.71 -1.76 -1.18
C TRP A 36 9.41 -0.94 -2.26
N ARG A 37 8.95 -1.02 -3.51
CA ARG A 37 9.54 -0.28 -4.63
C ARG A 37 8.62 0.85 -5.13
N ILE A 38 9.12 2.08 -5.09
CA ILE A 38 8.51 3.22 -5.77
C ILE A 38 9.29 3.48 -7.07
N ILE A 39 8.61 3.39 -8.20
CA ILE A 39 9.20 3.58 -9.53
C ILE A 39 9.31 5.08 -9.88
N GLY A 40 9.92 5.39 -11.03
CA GLY A 40 10.08 6.77 -11.51
C GLY A 40 11.38 7.43 -11.04
N ALA A 41 11.40 8.77 -11.04
CA ALA A 41 12.59 9.58 -10.75
C ALA A 41 12.31 10.70 -9.73
N THR A 42 11.39 10.46 -8.80
CA THR A 42 11.06 11.40 -7.71
C THR A 42 12.00 11.22 -6.52
N ALA A 43 11.96 12.13 -5.56
CA ALA A 43 12.69 11.97 -4.29
C ALA A 43 12.30 10.68 -3.52
N TRP A 44 11.11 10.13 -3.80
CA TRP A 44 10.62 8.89 -3.18
C TRP A 44 11.01 7.63 -3.96
N SER A 45 11.48 7.77 -5.20
CA SER A 45 11.71 6.67 -6.12
C SER A 45 12.97 5.88 -5.74
N LYS A 46 12.77 4.75 -5.07
CA LYS A 46 13.78 3.75 -4.72
C LYS A 46 13.10 2.49 -4.20
N THR A 47 13.90 1.50 -3.84
CA THR A 47 13.47 0.34 -3.07
C THR A 47 13.80 0.56 -1.59
N TYR A 48 12.79 0.46 -0.73
CA TYR A 48 12.88 0.48 0.72
C TYR A 48 12.87 -0.97 1.22
N LYS A 49 13.82 -1.32 2.07
CA LYS A 49 14.06 -2.72 2.48
C LYS A 49 13.80 -2.90 3.95
N GLY A 50 12.99 -3.90 4.26
CA GLY A 50 12.58 -4.25 5.61
C GLY A 50 11.45 -3.36 6.13
N LYS A 51 10.67 -3.93 7.06
CA LYS A 51 9.46 -3.31 7.60
C LYS A 51 9.73 -1.96 8.27
N GLY A 52 10.90 -1.78 8.86
CA GLY A 52 11.31 -0.50 9.48
C GLY A 52 11.40 0.66 8.48
N GLU A 53 12.08 0.46 7.34
CA GLU A 53 12.19 1.50 6.30
C GLU A 53 10.83 1.80 5.66
N VAL A 54 10.01 0.77 5.44
CA VAL A 54 8.66 0.93 4.89
C VAL A 54 7.77 1.73 5.85
N LEU A 55 7.83 1.47 7.16
CA LEU A 55 7.07 2.25 8.14
C LEU A 55 7.51 3.70 8.21
N ALA A 56 8.82 3.96 8.18
CA ALA A 56 9.34 5.33 8.13
C ALA A 56 8.89 6.06 6.87
N LEU A 57 8.89 5.38 5.72
CA LEU A 57 8.35 5.89 4.46
C LEU A 57 6.86 6.22 4.55
N LEU A 58 6.03 5.28 5.02
CA LEU A 58 4.58 5.48 5.12
C LEU A 58 4.24 6.67 6.02
N LYS A 59 4.99 6.84 7.12
CA LYS A 59 4.89 8.03 7.96
C LYS A 59 5.27 9.29 7.19
N ALA A 60 6.42 9.31 6.52
CA ALA A 60 6.90 10.49 5.79
C ALA A 60 5.95 10.91 4.64
N LEU A 61 5.32 9.94 3.97
CA LEU A 61 4.27 10.18 2.98
C LEU A 61 2.99 10.72 3.63
N GLY A 62 2.56 10.14 4.76
CA GLY A 62 1.41 10.62 5.52
C GLY A 62 1.57 12.05 6.01
N ASP A 63 2.77 12.43 6.47
CA ASP A 63 3.11 13.78 6.91
C ASP A 63 2.98 14.84 5.78
N GLN A 64 2.89 14.43 4.51
CA GLN A 64 2.63 15.35 3.38
C GLN A 64 1.16 15.76 3.27
N PHE A 65 0.24 15.09 3.97
CA PHE A 65 -1.20 15.30 3.87
C PHE A 65 -1.78 15.93 5.14
N VAL A 66 -2.82 16.75 4.97
CA VAL A 66 -3.48 17.48 6.07
C VAL A 66 -3.99 16.55 7.16
N ASP A 67 -4.54 15.40 6.77
CA ASP A 67 -5.10 14.41 7.71
C ASP A 67 -4.03 13.49 8.32
N GLY A 68 -2.75 13.69 7.99
CA GLY A 68 -1.63 12.84 8.42
C GLY A 68 -1.68 11.41 7.87
N LYS A 69 -2.62 11.12 6.97
CA LYS A 69 -2.85 9.79 6.40
C LYS A 69 -3.10 9.90 4.91
N ASN A 70 -2.67 8.87 4.19
CA ASN A 70 -2.95 8.73 2.77
C ASN A 70 -4.30 7.99 2.61
N ASN A 71 -5.32 8.72 2.17
CA ASN A 71 -6.60 8.15 1.79
C ASN A 71 -6.48 7.51 0.41
N ILE A 72 -6.65 6.19 0.35
CA ILE A 72 -6.57 5.40 -0.86
C ILE A 72 -7.74 4.42 -0.90
N GLN A 73 -8.42 4.38 -2.03
CA GLN A 73 -9.52 3.46 -2.28
C GLN A 73 -9.16 2.48 -3.39
N ALA A 74 -9.31 1.19 -3.12
CA ALA A 74 -9.16 0.17 -4.16
C ALA A 74 -10.38 0.19 -5.09
N HIS A 75 -10.12 0.18 -6.39
CA HIS A 75 -11.14 0.08 -7.43
C HIS A 75 -11.24 -1.33 -8.01
N ARG A 76 -10.10 -1.99 -8.21
CA ARG A 76 -10.04 -3.34 -8.75
C ARG A 76 -8.94 -4.12 -8.08
N ILE A 77 -9.22 -5.38 -7.77
CA ILE A 77 -8.25 -6.32 -7.23
C ILE A 77 -8.22 -7.55 -8.16
N LEU A 78 -7.04 -7.88 -8.66
CA LEU A 78 -6.79 -9.09 -9.47
C LEU A 78 -5.78 -9.94 -8.71
N ALA A 79 -6.03 -11.23 -8.56
CA ALA A 79 -5.13 -12.16 -7.88
C ALA A 79 -4.87 -13.34 -8.80
N ASP A 80 -3.60 -13.74 -8.89
CA ASP A 80 -3.12 -14.89 -9.64
C ASP A 80 -1.90 -15.49 -8.94
N GLY A 81 -1.98 -16.76 -8.53
CA GLY A 81 -0.95 -17.41 -7.73
C GLY A 81 -0.63 -16.65 -6.44
N ASP A 82 0.63 -16.25 -6.29
CA ASP A 82 1.18 -15.48 -5.17
C ASP A 82 1.13 -13.96 -5.40
N CYS A 83 0.61 -13.50 -6.54
CA CYS A 83 0.57 -12.10 -6.91
C CYS A 83 -0.85 -11.52 -6.75
N VAL A 84 -0.95 -10.31 -6.20
CA VAL A 84 -2.18 -9.53 -6.16
C VAL A 84 -1.92 -8.12 -6.69
N VAL A 85 -2.70 -7.69 -7.68
CA VAL A 85 -2.64 -6.36 -8.27
C VAL A 85 -3.84 -5.54 -7.82
N VAL A 86 -3.59 -4.30 -7.41
CA VAL A 86 -4.63 -3.35 -7.00
C VAL A 86 -4.55 -2.09 -7.84
N GLU A 87 -5.62 -1.83 -8.58
CA GLU A 87 -5.91 -0.51 -9.13
C GLU A 87 -6.57 0.31 -8.02
N ALA A 88 -6.00 1.47 -7.69
CA ALA A 88 -6.49 2.30 -6.60
C ALA A 88 -6.41 3.79 -6.95
N ARG A 89 -7.23 4.60 -6.28
CA ARG A 89 -7.18 6.06 -6.38
C ARG A 89 -6.96 6.66 -5.01
N GLY A 90 -6.02 7.59 -4.94
CA GLY A 90 -5.88 8.49 -3.81
C GLY A 90 -6.53 9.83 -4.11
N ASP A 91 -7.18 10.40 -3.12
CA ASP A 91 -7.69 11.77 -3.13
C ASP A 91 -7.34 12.40 -1.80
N ASN A 92 -6.29 13.23 -1.81
CA ASN A 92 -5.69 13.79 -0.61
C ASN A 92 -5.48 15.30 -0.77
N MET A 93 -5.52 16.02 0.35
CA MET A 93 -5.07 17.40 0.42
C MET A 93 -3.67 17.44 1.03
N THR A 94 -2.71 18.06 0.33
CA THR A 94 -1.37 18.25 0.88
C THR A 94 -1.33 19.35 1.93
N VAL A 95 -0.35 19.31 2.84
CA VAL A 95 -0.12 20.37 3.83
C VAL A 95 0.18 21.74 3.21
N THR A 96 0.51 21.79 1.91
CA THR A 96 0.69 23.02 1.14
C THR A 96 -0.60 23.55 0.50
N GLY A 97 -1.75 22.93 0.77
CA GLY A 97 -3.06 23.32 0.23
C GLY A 97 -3.31 22.89 -1.22
N LYS A 98 -2.44 22.05 -1.80
CA LYS A 98 -2.64 21.47 -3.14
C LYS A 98 -3.34 20.13 -3.05
N SER A 99 -4.35 19.91 -3.89
CA SER A 99 -4.94 18.58 -4.09
C SER A 99 -3.92 17.64 -4.72
N TYR A 100 -3.90 16.41 -4.20
CA TYR A 100 -3.12 15.28 -4.69
C TYR A 100 -4.08 14.14 -4.98
N ALA A 101 -4.61 14.14 -6.21
CA ALA A 101 -5.42 13.08 -6.77
C ALA A 101 -4.52 12.20 -7.66
N ASN A 102 -4.23 10.98 -7.22
CA ASN A 102 -3.33 10.08 -7.95
C ASN A 102 -4.00 8.74 -8.22
N GLU A 103 -3.71 8.16 -9.38
CA GLU A 103 -4.08 6.79 -9.72
C GLU A 103 -2.88 5.87 -9.53
N TYR A 104 -3.13 4.70 -8.98
CA TYR A 104 -2.11 3.74 -8.60
C TYR A 104 -2.40 2.38 -9.22
N CYS A 105 -1.32 1.69 -9.58
CA CYS A 105 -1.32 0.24 -9.77
C CYS A 105 -0.27 -0.34 -8.81
N TRP A 106 -0.72 -1.00 -7.76
CA TRP A 106 0.15 -1.67 -6.78
C TRP A 106 0.21 -3.15 -7.11
N VAL A 107 1.42 -3.70 -7.14
CA VAL A 107 1.67 -5.11 -7.38
C VAL A 107 2.27 -5.68 -6.11
N PHE A 108 1.55 -6.62 -5.50
CA PHE A 108 1.92 -7.28 -4.27
C PHE A 108 2.35 -8.71 -4.56
N ARG A 109 3.46 -9.14 -3.97
CA ARG A 109 3.90 -10.54 -3.99
C ARG A 109 3.82 -11.13 -2.60
N PHE A 110 3.30 -12.35 -2.50
CA PHE A 110 3.11 -13.06 -1.26
C PHE A 110 4.11 -14.22 -1.10
N GLU A 111 4.55 -14.45 0.13
CA GLU A 111 5.20 -15.69 0.55
C GLU A 111 4.68 -16.09 1.93
N ARG A 112 4.29 -17.35 2.10
CA ARG A 112 3.80 -17.89 3.39
C ARG A 112 2.70 -17.01 4.03
N GLY A 113 1.80 -16.48 3.20
CA GLY A 113 0.66 -15.67 3.64
C GLY A 113 0.99 -14.22 4.01
N GLN A 114 2.22 -13.74 3.78
CA GLN A 114 2.61 -12.35 4.02
C GLN A 114 3.10 -11.68 2.73
N VAL A 115 2.93 -10.36 2.65
CA VAL A 115 3.47 -9.55 1.55
C VAL A 115 4.98 -9.40 1.73
N VAL A 116 5.73 -9.76 0.69
CA VAL A 116 7.20 -9.65 0.62
C VAL A 116 7.68 -8.61 -0.39
N GLN A 117 6.78 -8.14 -1.27
CA GLN A 117 7.05 -7.07 -2.23
C GLN A 117 5.78 -6.29 -2.53
#